data_AF-A0A7V9LAQ2-F1
#
_entry.id   AF-A0A7V9LAQ2-F1
#
_cell.length_a   1.000
_cell.length_b   1.000
_cell.length_c   1.000
_cell.angle_alpha   90.00
_cell.angle_beta   90.00
_cell.angle_gamma   90.00
#
_symmetry.space_group_name_H-M   'P 1'
#
loop_
_entity.id
_entity.type
_entity.pdbx_description
1 polymer ?
#
loop_
_entity_poly.entity_id
_entity_poly.type
_entity_poly.pdbx_seq_one_letter_code
_entity_poly.pdbx_strand_id
1 'polypeptide(L)'
;MGEQALAVARYGHHGKVLFVDLTAKTHRVEHVDETVYRSYLGGYGLGAWLMWKHFPPKVDAFAPEACFAISAGMMTGLGTPFSGRIQIVGKSPLTNTWGDSNSGGSVCSHLRKAGYDAVVVSGKAAEPTLLVIRDGEVTFAPAGELWGQEIPQTFDALKAKYGGKRDVGVSAIGPAGEAQLRIASVMNDRYHAFGRQGFGAIYGSKNLKAIVVSGTGVVPVAKPDELKAICKKITDEYKKDLGLVARFFAYMAKPKGWLGWMYRMMARRGMKLQSPVAAMRRLWSQRGTTAAVALSIENGDAPIKNWRGVGSKEFPLSSRGMKIDGKVVDKYISKKLSCGDCPMPCKGIVKVKARGLTDVRRPDYETIVGFGANLLNDDIELITACHDACNRLGIDAVSSSMTLAWVCEAMEKGLLTAKDLDGIDMQWGNGEAALELTIKIGTGKGCGAWLGNGVKRAAEHLGKGSEFAVHVHGGEPA
;
A
#
# COMPACT_ATOMS: atom_id res chain seq x y z
N MET A 1 3.06 48.55 18.20
CA MET A 1 1.90 48.55 17.29
C MET A 1 2.27 47.63 16.15
N GLY A 2 1.83 46.38 16.04
CA GLY A 2 0.51 45.85 16.32
C GLY A 2 -0.10 45.36 15.01
N GLU A 3 0.62 44.48 14.28
CA GLU A 3 0.08 43.80 13.10
C GLU A 3 -0.28 42.37 13.51
N GLN A 4 -1.35 42.25 14.31
CA GLN A 4 -2.18 41.05 14.25
C GLN A 4 -2.84 41.08 12.86
N ALA A 5 -2.16 40.52 11.86
CA ALA A 5 -2.80 40.14 10.63
C ALA A 5 -4.01 39.26 11.01
N LEU A 6 -5.21 39.78 10.77
CA LEU A 6 -6.48 39.06 10.94
C LEU A 6 -6.30 37.68 10.30
N ALA A 7 -6.20 36.63 11.11
CA ALA A 7 -6.06 35.28 10.62
C ALA A 7 -7.32 34.97 9.80
N VAL A 8 -7.19 34.99 8.47
CA VAL A 8 -8.26 34.54 7.57
C VAL A 8 -8.67 33.16 8.04
N ALA A 9 -9.97 32.97 8.33
CA ALA A 9 -10.47 31.71 8.83
C ALA A 9 -10.24 30.63 7.76
N ARG A 10 -9.30 29.72 8.01
CA ARG A 10 -8.98 28.60 7.13
C ARG A 10 -9.82 27.40 7.52
N TYR A 11 -10.49 26.79 6.56
CA TYR A 11 -11.32 25.61 6.76
C TYR A 11 -10.86 24.47 5.86
N GLY A 12 -10.93 23.24 6.38
CA GLY A 12 -10.48 22.05 5.66
C GLY A 12 -8.97 21.88 5.59
N HIS A 13 -8.17 22.79 6.18
CA HIS A 13 -6.71 22.69 6.35
C HIS A 13 -6.23 23.65 7.44
N HIS A 14 -5.03 23.40 7.99
CA HIS A 14 -4.38 24.30 8.95
C HIS A 14 -3.53 25.38 8.25
N GLY A 15 -3.07 25.11 7.02
CA GLY A 15 -2.11 25.95 6.31
C GLY A 15 -0.71 25.89 6.91
N LYS A 16 -0.38 24.81 7.61
CA LYS A 16 0.89 24.61 8.31
C LYS A 16 1.50 23.29 7.86
N VAL A 17 2.77 23.34 7.45
CA VAL A 17 3.58 22.16 7.09
C VAL A 17 4.77 22.09 8.02
N LEU A 18 4.98 20.93 8.64
CA LEU A 18 6.12 20.68 9.52
C LEU A 18 7.32 20.22 8.68
N PHE A 19 8.43 20.93 8.76
CA PHE A 19 9.71 20.52 8.17
C PHE A 19 10.62 19.99 9.27
N VAL A 20 11.24 18.85 9.01
CA VAL A 20 12.11 18.14 9.96
C VAL A 20 13.44 17.83 9.29
N ASP A 21 14.53 18.19 9.96
CA ASP A 21 15.90 17.79 9.59
C ASP A 21 16.43 16.76 10.59
N LEU A 22 16.63 15.53 10.12
CA LEU A 22 17.12 14.42 10.94
C LEU A 22 18.61 14.52 11.29
N THR A 23 19.41 15.24 10.49
CA THR A 23 20.84 15.44 10.75
C THR A 23 21.02 16.43 11.89
N ALA A 24 20.38 17.60 11.77
CA ALA A 24 20.45 18.66 12.77
C ALA A 24 19.55 18.39 13.99
N LYS A 25 18.63 17.42 13.89
CA LYS A 25 17.57 17.17 14.88
C LYS A 25 16.76 18.44 15.18
N THR A 26 16.43 19.19 14.13
CA THR A 26 15.65 20.43 14.21
C THR A 26 14.34 20.30 13.45
N HIS A 27 13.41 21.20 13.74
CA HIS A 27 12.18 21.34 13.00
C HIS A 27 11.79 22.81 12.85
N ARG A 28 11.00 23.10 11.82
CA ARG A 28 10.37 24.41 11.60
C ARG A 28 8.99 24.24 11.01
N VAL A 29 8.12 25.23 11.20
CA VAL A 29 6.80 25.25 10.58
C VAL A 29 6.81 26.24 9.44
N GLU A 30 6.33 25.81 8.27
CA GLU A 30 6.09 26.70 7.14
C GLU A 30 4.58 26.96 7.00
N HIS A 31 4.24 28.23 6.85
CA HIS A 31 2.88 28.64 6.54
C HIS A 31 2.67 28.59 5.03
N VAL A 32 1.73 27.75 4.59
CA VAL A 32 1.34 27.64 3.19
C VAL A 32 0.15 28.56 2.94
N ASP A 33 0.23 29.34 1.88
CA ASP A 33 -0.82 30.28 1.49
C ASP A 33 -2.09 29.55 1.03
N GLU A 34 -3.25 30.16 1.27
CA GLU A 34 -4.54 29.58 0.90
C GLU A 34 -4.67 29.35 -0.62
N THR A 35 -4.05 30.18 -1.45
CA THR A 35 -4.04 30.02 -2.91
C THR A 35 -3.48 28.66 -3.33
N VAL A 36 -2.47 28.13 -2.62
CA VAL A 36 -1.92 26.79 -2.87
C VAL A 36 -2.98 25.72 -2.64
N TYR A 37 -3.74 25.80 -1.54
CA TYR A 37 -4.84 24.85 -1.28
C TYR A 37 -5.99 25.00 -2.27
N ARG A 38 -6.26 26.21 -2.76
CA ARG A 38 -7.26 26.44 -3.82
C ARG A 38 -6.81 25.87 -5.17
N SER A 39 -5.52 25.90 -5.48
CA SER A 39 -4.96 25.38 -6.73
C SER A 39 -4.71 23.87 -6.69
N TYR A 40 -4.26 23.32 -5.56
CA TYR A 40 -3.75 21.94 -5.48
C TYR A 40 -4.46 21.07 -4.45
N LEU A 41 -5.46 21.60 -3.74
CA LEU A 41 -6.16 20.92 -2.65
C LEU A 41 -5.18 20.48 -1.54
N GLY A 42 -5.25 19.22 -1.13
CA GLY A 42 -4.34 18.59 -0.16
C GLY A 42 -3.79 17.27 -0.71
N GLY A 43 -3.19 16.45 0.14
CA GLY A 43 -2.74 15.11 -0.21
C GLY A 43 -1.71 15.15 -1.35
N TYR A 44 -2.05 14.52 -2.47
CA TYR A 44 -1.19 14.43 -3.65
C TYR A 44 -0.79 15.81 -4.19
N GLY A 45 -1.75 16.72 -4.37
CA GLY A 45 -1.47 18.03 -4.97
C GLY A 45 -0.59 18.92 -4.09
N LEU A 46 -0.90 19.00 -2.78
CA LEU A 46 -0.02 19.66 -1.81
C LEU A 46 1.37 19.00 -1.79
N GLY A 47 1.43 17.67 -1.83
CA GLY A 47 2.69 16.93 -1.89
C GLY A 47 3.52 17.27 -3.13
N ALA A 48 2.90 17.32 -4.31
CA ALA A 48 3.56 17.68 -5.56
C ALA A 48 4.10 19.12 -5.51
N TRP A 49 3.32 20.07 -5.00
CA TRP A 49 3.76 21.45 -4.81
C TRP A 49 4.94 21.54 -3.84
N LEU A 50 4.89 20.81 -2.72
CA LEU A 50 5.98 20.77 -1.74
C LEU A 50 7.27 20.21 -2.34
N MET A 51 7.20 19.13 -3.11
CA MET A 51 8.38 18.57 -3.75
C MET A 51 8.91 19.47 -4.86
N TRP A 52 8.05 20.09 -5.68
CA TRP A 52 8.49 21.06 -6.68
C TRP A 52 9.22 22.24 -6.05
N LYS A 53 8.73 22.74 -4.90
CA LYS A 53 9.30 23.90 -4.20
C LYS A 53 10.56 23.57 -3.40
N HIS A 54 10.63 22.40 -2.78
CA HIS A 54 11.64 22.09 -1.75
C HIS A 54 12.57 20.93 -2.08
N PHE A 55 12.24 20.07 -3.05
CA PHE A 55 13.13 18.97 -3.40
C PHE A 55 14.38 19.52 -4.12
N PRO A 56 15.60 19.24 -3.64
CA PRO A 56 16.81 19.74 -4.29
C PRO A 56 16.96 19.20 -5.73
N PRO A 57 17.24 20.06 -6.72
CA PRO A 57 17.34 19.62 -8.11
C PRO A 57 18.53 18.67 -8.30
N LYS A 58 18.34 17.64 -9.15
CA LYS A 58 19.36 16.65 -9.54
C LYS A 58 19.92 15.77 -8.39
N VAL A 59 19.34 15.85 -7.20
CA VAL A 59 19.77 15.05 -6.05
C VAL A 59 19.22 13.61 -6.12
N ASP A 60 20.02 12.64 -5.67
CA ASP A 60 19.62 11.23 -5.55
C ASP A 60 18.64 11.03 -4.38
N ALA A 61 17.70 10.09 -4.51
CA ALA A 61 16.68 9.86 -3.50
C ALA A 61 17.23 9.43 -2.12
N PHE A 62 18.43 8.84 -2.07
CA PHE A 62 19.11 8.44 -0.83
C PHE A 62 20.03 9.52 -0.23
N ALA A 63 20.20 10.65 -0.91
CA ALA A 63 21.03 11.73 -0.37
C ALA A 63 20.43 12.28 0.94
N PRO A 64 21.25 12.69 1.91
CA PRO A 64 20.76 13.31 3.14
C PRO A 64 19.86 14.52 2.88
N GLU A 65 20.22 15.38 1.93
CA GLU A 65 19.47 16.59 1.56
C GLU A 65 18.18 16.30 0.77
N ALA A 66 18.01 15.11 0.20
CA ALA A 66 16.76 14.74 -0.45
C ALA A 66 15.62 14.70 0.58
N CYS A 67 14.47 15.29 0.24
CA CYS A 67 13.30 15.28 1.10
C CYS A 67 12.18 14.39 0.56
N PHE A 68 11.34 13.90 1.47
CA PHE A 68 10.03 13.32 1.13
C PHE A 68 8.97 13.97 2.01
N ALA A 69 7.69 13.84 1.63
CA ALA A 69 6.59 14.36 2.43
C ALA A 69 5.51 13.30 2.66
N ILE A 70 4.97 13.27 3.88
CA ILE A 70 3.68 12.63 4.17
C ILE A 70 2.62 13.72 4.28
N SER A 71 1.59 13.63 3.46
CA SER A 71 0.58 14.67 3.27
C SER A 71 -0.83 14.13 3.52
N ALA A 72 -1.62 14.90 4.26
CA ALA A 72 -3.03 14.62 4.51
C ALA A 72 -3.89 15.10 3.33
N GLY A 73 -4.88 14.30 2.93
CA GLY A 73 -5.94 14.78 2.05
C GLY A 73 -6.81 15.82 2.76
N MET A 74 -7.48 16.68 1.99
CA MET A 74 -8.35 17.74 2.53
C MET A 74 -9.44 17.20 3.47
N MET A 75 -9.92 15.98 3.20
CA MET A 75 -10.97 15.32 3.99
C MET A 75 -10.43 14.40 5.09
N THR A 76 -9.13 14.13 5.12
CA THR A 76 -8.51 13.19 6.06
C THR A 76 -8.70 13.67 7.49
N GLY A 77 -9.18 12.80 8.39
CA GLY A 77 -9.36 13.13 9.81
C GLY A 77 -10.63 13.92 10.14
N LEU A 78 -11.52 14.15 9.16
CA LEU A 78 -12.80 14.86 9.35
C LEU A 78 -13.99 13.93 9.68
N GLY A 79 -13.78 12.62 9.81
CA GLY A 79 -14.88 11.67 10.01
C GLY A 79 -15.72 11.43 8.74
N THR A 80 -15.22 11.83 7.56
CA THR A 80 -15.98 11.69 6.32
C THR A 80 -15.80 10.31 5.71
N PRO A 81 -16.86 9.72 5.11
CA PRO A 81 -16.77 8.40 4.49
C PRO A 81 -15.61 8.28 3.49
N PHE A 82 -14.84 7.20 3.59
CA PHE A 82 -13.71 6.87 2.69
C PHE A 82 -12.48 7.79 2.77
N SER A 83 -12.42 8.71 3.74
CA SER A 83 -11.36 9.72 3.86
C SER A 83 -10.13 9.32 4.67
N GLY A 84 -10.08 8.09 5.20
CA GLY A 84 -8.91 7.55 5.92
C GLY A 84 -7.70 7.24 5.03
N ARG A 85 -7.39 8.13 4.07
CA ARG A 85 -6.30 8.03 3.10
C ARG A 85 -5.20 9.02 3.41
N ILE A 86 -3.97 8.57 3.20
CA ILE A 86 -2.74 9.33 3.40
C ILE A 86 -1.83 9.16 2.18
N GLN A 87 -0.99 10.14 1.90
CA GLN A 87 -0.07 10.13 0.76
C GLN A 87 1.36 10.30 1.23
N ILE A 88 2.29 9.56 0.64
CA ILE A 88 3.72 9.84 0.71
C ILE A 88 4.22 10.19 -0.69
N VAL A 89 5.07 11.20 -0.79
CA VAL A 89 5.59 11.71 -2.06
C VAL A 89 7.07 12.07 -1.97
N GLY A 90 7.76 12.05 -3.10
CA GLY A 90 9.18 12.37 -3.21
C GLY A 90 9.76 11.89 -4.53
N LYS A 91 11.09 11.72 -4.56
CA LYS A 91 11.78 11.05 -5.67
C LYS A 91 11.92 9.56 -5.35
N SER A 92 11.49 8.69 -6.26
CA SER A 92 11.60 7.25 -6.06
C SER A 92 13.04 6.76 -6.27
N PRO A 93 13.64 5.99 -5.35
CA PRO A 93 14.91 5.30 -5.59
C PRO A 93 14.78 4.13 -6.58
N LEU A 94 13.56 3.62 -6.80
CA LEU A 94 13.28 2.57 -7.78
C LEU A 94 13.32 3.13 -9.19
N THR A 95 12.59 4.22 -9.47
CA THR A 95 12.47 4.73 -10.84
C THR A 95 13.41 5.90 -11.15
N ASN A 96 13.99 6.53 -10.13
CA ASN A 96 14.75 7.78 -10.23
C ASN A 96 13.91 8.98 -10.77
N THR A 97 12.57 8.87 -10.69
CA THR A 97 11.61 9.91 -11.10
C THR A 97 10.77 10.39 -9.91
N TRP A 98 9.76 11.22 -10.16
CA TRP A 98 8.66 11.41 -9.22
C TRP A 98 8.12 10.06 -8.74
N GLY A 99 7.87 9.96 -7.43
CA GLY A 99 7.21 8.83 -6.81
C GLY A 99 6.13 9.31 -5.84
N ASP A 100 5.00 8.60 -5.85
CA ASP A 100 3.95 8.72 -4.87
C ASP A 100 3.42 7.34 -4.45
N SER A 101 2.91 7.26 -3.23
CA SER A 101 2.21 6.07 -2.76
C SER A 101 1.06 6.45 -1.84
N ASN A 102 -0.09 5.82 -2.06
CA ASN A 102 -1.27 5.99 -1.22
C ASN A 102 -1.35 4.88 -0.18
N SER A 103 -1.75 5.25 1.03
CA SER A 103 -2.08 4.26 2.06
C SER A 103 -3.38 4.59 2.79
N GLY A 104 -3.86 3.59 3.53
CA GLY A 104 -4.75 3.85 4.66
C GLY A 104 -3.94 4.15 5.92
N GLY A 105 -4.62 4.27 7.04
CA GLY A 105 -3.99 4.53 8.33
C GLY A 105 -4.37 5.89 8.88
N SER A 106 -3.80 6.20 10.04
CA SER A 106 -4.22 7.29 10.92
C SER A 106 -3.14 8.33 11.14
N VAL A 107 -1.92 8.11 10.64
CA VAL A 107 -0.78 9.04 10.77
C VAL A 107 -1.18 10.48 10.43
N CYS A 108 -1.78 10.72 9.26
CA CYS A 108 -2.22 12.07 8.90
C CYS A 108 -3.46 12.55 9.65
N SER A 109 -4.32 11.64 10.13
CA SER A 109 -5.46 12.03 10.98
C SER A 109 -4.94 12.65 12.28
N HIS A 110 -3.96 11.99 12.91
CA HIS A 110 -3.26 12.50 14.09
C HIS A 110 -2.42 13.74 13.78
N LEU A 111 -1.73 13.77 12.63
CA LEU A 111 -0.94 14.93 12.20
C LEU A 111 -1.78 16.20 12.09
N ARG A 112 -2.97 16.08 11.51
CA ARG A 112 -3.91 17.20 11.41
C ARG A 112 -4.44 17.62 12.77
N LYS A 113 -4.76 16.68 13.66
CA LYS A 113 -5.11 17.03 15.05
C LYS A 113 -3.96 17.70 15.80
N ALA A 114 -2.71 17.40 15.45
CA ALA A 114 -1.52 18.10 15.95
C ALA A 114 -1.30 19.47 15.30
N GLY A 115 -2.14 19.88 14.34
CA GLY A 115 -2.15 21.20 13.72
C GLY A 115 -1.38 21.30 12.40
N TYR A 116 -0.99 20.18 11.79
CA TYR A 116 -0.19 20.15 10.55
C TYR A 116 -0.91 19.41 9.41
N ASP A 117 -0.83 19.92 8.18
CA ASP A 117 -1.42 19.27 7.01
C ASP A 117 -0.46 18.27 6.33
N ALA A 118 0.84 18.49 6.52
CA ALA A 118 1.90 17.62 6.01
C ALA A 118 3.15 17.70 6.89
N VAL A 119 3.98 16.66 6.80
CA VAL A 119 5.34 16.63 7.34
C VAL A 119 6.32 16.36 6.21
N VAL A 120 7.35 17.20 6.09
CA VAL A 120 8.47 17.07 5.15
C VAL A 120 9.71 16.68 5.92
N VAL A 121 10.38 15.62 5.50
CA VAL A 121 11.54 15.05 6.21
C VAL A 121 12.76 15.07 5.30
N SER A 122 13.85 15.66 5.79
CA SER A 122 15.18 15.69 5.18
C SER A 122 16.25 15.30 6.21
N GLY A 123 17.52 15.31 5.80
CA GLY A 123 18.65 14.90 6.62
C GLY A 123 18.78 13.38 6.73
N LYS A 124 19.74 12.96 7.56
CA LYS A 124 20.02 11.57 7.94
C LYS A 124 20.42 11.55 9.41
N ALA A 125 19.71 10.79 10.23
CA ALA A 125 20.07 10.65 11.63
C ALA A 125 21.39 9.86 11.77
N ALA A 126 22.19 10.19 12.79
CA ALA A 126 23.46 9.50 13.06
C ALA A 126 23.27 8.02 13.43
N GLU A 127 22.11 7.68 14.00
CA GLU A 127 21.74 6.35 14.48
C GLU A 127 20.24 6.09 14.18
N PRO A 128 19.78 4.82 14.21
CA PRO A 128 18.36 4.50 14.10
C PRO A 128 17.50 5.37 15.02
N THR A 129 16.55 6.11 14.44
CA THR A 129 15.79 7.17 15.11
C THR A 129 14.29 7.04 14.87
N LEU A 130 13.50 7.39 15.89
CA LEU A 130 12.07 7.66 15.82
C LEU A 130 11.83 9.16 15.76
N LEU A 131 11.01 9.61 14.81
CA LEU A 131 10.45 10.96 14.82
C LEU A 131 9.11 10.93 15.56
N VAL A 132 9.00 11.63 16.69
CA VAL A 132 7.78 11.67 17.50
C VAL A 132 7.19 13.08 17.47
N ILE A 133 5.94 13.19 17.04
CA ILE A 133 5.20 14.45 16.94
C ILE A 133 3.99 14.37 17.88
N ARG A 134 3.91 15.25 18.87
CA ARG A 134 2.81 15.29 19.86
C ARG A 134 2.37 16.73 20.10
N ASP A 135 1.19 17.11 19.59
CA ASP A 135 0.56 18.41 19.83
C ASP A 135 1.48 19.65 19.66
N GLY A 136 2.42 19.58 18.72
CA GLY A 136 3.37 20.64 18.42
C GLY A 136 4.80 20.38 18.92
N GLU A 137 4.99 19.47 19.87
CA GLU A 137 6.31 19.01 20.29
C GLU A 137 6.85 17.98 19.29
N VAL A 138 8.10 18.18 18.85
CA VAL A 138 8.81 17.28 17.93
C VAL A 138 10.09 16.79 18.59
N THR A 139 10.19 15.48 18.80
CA THR A 139 11.35 14.84 19.42
C THR A 139 11.94 13.74 18.55
N PHE A 140 13.22 13.47 18.77
CA PHE A 140 14.01 12.46 18.05
C PHE A 140 14.50 11.43 19.06
N ALA A 141 13.83 10.27 19.13
CA ALA A 141 14.13 9.24 20.11
C ALA A 141 14.98 8.11 19.48
N PRO A 142 15.92 7.50 20.22
CA PRO A 142 16.65 6.33 19.73
C PRO A 142 15.71 5.17 19.36
N ALA A 143 16.06 4.45 18.30
CA ALA A 143 15.30 3.32 17.76
C ALA A 143 16.13 2.05 17.58
N GLY A 144 17.32 1.98 18.18
CA GLY A 144 18.25 0.85 18.02
C GLY A 144 17.61 -0.50 18.37
N GLU A 145 16.82 -0.56 19.44
CA GLU A 145 16.11 -1.78 19.87
C GLU A 145 15.06 -2.26 18.85
N LEU A 146 14.55 -1.36 18.01
CA LEU A 146 13.55 -1.66 16.98
C LEU A 146 14.19 -2.01 15.63
N TRP A 147 15.46 -1.65 15.43
CA TRP A 147 16.16 -1.93 14.18
C TRP A 147 16.39 -3.43 14.02
N GLY A 148 16.09 -3.97 12.85
CA GLY A 148 16.08 -5.41 12.55
C GLY A 148 14.76 -6.11 12.87
N GLN A 149 13.85 -5.45 13.60
CA GLN A 149 12.54 -6.04 13.88
C GLN A 149 11.63 -5.99 12.65
N GLU A 150 10.92 -7.10 12.44
CA GLU A 150 9.77 -7.17 11.53
C GLU A 150 8.66 -6.20 11.96
N ILE A 151 7.75 -5.94 11.02
CA ILE A 151 6.67 -4.97 11.16
C ILE A 151 5.75 -5.26 12.36
N PRO A 152 5.19 -6.48 12.57
CA PRO A 152 4.32 -6.73 13.71
C PRO A 152 4.96 -6.37 15.06
N GLN A 153 6.21 -6.78 15.27
CA GLN A 153 6.99 -6.60 16.50
C GLN A 153 7.29 -5.11 16.72
N THR A 154 7.70 -4.40 15.66
CA THR A 154 7.89 -2.95 15.69
C THR A 154 6.60 -2.23 16.13
N PHE A 155 5.45 -2.59 15.55
CA PHE A 155 4.18 -1.97 15.90
C PHE A 155 3.68 -2.35 17.30
N ASP A 156 3.95 -3.56 17.78
CA ASP A 156 3.61 -3.98 19.15
C ASP A 156 4.44 -3.22 20.19
N ALA A 157 5.74 -3.04 19.95
CA ALA A 157 6.61 -2.25 20.81
C ALA A 157 6.21 -0.76 20.85
N LEU A 158 5.94 -0.16 19.68
CA LEU A 158 5.48 1.23 19.59
C LEU A 158 4.12 1.42 20.24
N LYS A 159 3.22 0.46 20.12
CA LYS A 159 1.92 0.48 20.79
C LYS A 159 2.07 0.42 22.31
N ALA A 160 2.95 -0.44 22.82
CA ALA A 160 3.20 -0.54 24.26
C ALA A 160 3.79 0.77 24.83
N LYS A 161 4.66 1.44 24.07
CA LYS A 161 5.34 2.68 24.49
C LYS A 161 4.49 3.94 24.35
N TYR A 162 3.75 4.08 23.25
CA TYR A 162 3.10 5.35 22.88
C TYR A 162 1.57 5.30 22.88
N GLY A 163 0.96 4.13 22.98
CA GLY A 163 -0.50 3.94 22.95
C GLY A 163 -1.00 3.26 21.67
N GLY A 164 -2.29 2.95 21.64
CA GLY A 164 -2.93 2.29 20.51
C GLY A 164 -3.30 3.24 19.37
N LYS A 165 -3.98 2.70 18.35
CA LYS A 165 -4.44 3.45 17.17
C LYS A 165 -5.31 4.70 17.46
N ARG A 166 -5.91 4.77 18.66
CA ARG A 166 -6.71 5.92 19.10
C ARG A 166 -5.83 7.06 19.63
N ASP A 167 -4.64 6.71 20.11
CA ASP A 167 -3.72 7.60 20.79
C ASP A 167 -2.63 8.10 19.84
N VAL A 168 -2.16 7.21 18.95
CA VAL A 168 -1.14 7.52 17.95
C VAL A 168 -1.42 6.89 16.59
N GLY A 169 -0.94 7.56 15.55
CA GLY A 169 -0.76 6.99 14.20
C GLY A 169 0.72 6.74 13.97
N VAL A 170 1.05 5.60 13.37
CA VAL A 170 2.44 5.16 13.22
C VAL A 170 2.73 4.76 11.78
N SER A 171 3.85 5.26 11.26
CA SER A 171 4.42 4.94 9.96
C SER A 171 5.83 4.39 10.15
N ALA A 172 6.11 3.14 9.79
CA ALA A 172 7.36 2.44 10.13
C ALA A 172 7.87 1.54 9.01
N ILE A 173 9.17 1.25 9.01
CA ILE A 173 9.80 0.30 8.09
C ILE A 173 10.18 -1.02 8.76
N GLY A 174 10.24 -2.08 7.96
CA GLY A 174 10.78 -3.38 8.35
C GLY A 174 12.22 -3.57 7.84
N PRO A 175 12.76 -4.80 7.97
CA PRO A 175 14.12 -5.13 7.55
C PRO A 175 14.47 -4.73 6.11
N ALA A 176 13.52 -4.79 5.18
CA ALA A 176 13.78 -4.40 3.79
C ALA A 176 14.07 -2.91 3.63
N GLY A 177 13.38 -2.06 4.40
CA GLY A 177 13.64 -0.62 4.40
C GLY A 177 15.00 -0.32 5.01
N GLU A 178 15.35 -0.99 6.10
CA GLU A 178 16.64 -0.87 6.78
C GLU A 178 17.81 -1.29 5.88
N ALA A 179 17.61 -2.34 5.08
CA ALA A 179 18.53 -2.81 4.05
C ALA A 179 18.51 -1.95 2.76
N GLN A 180 17.70 -0.89 2.71
CA GLN A 180 17.60 0.07 1.60
C GLN A 180 17.24 -0.58 0.25
N LEU A 181 16.43 -1.64 0.29
CA LEU A 181 15.97 -2.33 -0.91
C LEU A 181 14.98 -1.45 -1.67
N ARG A 182 15.17 -1.25 -2.97
CA ARG A 182 14.38 -0.26 -3.74
C ARG A 182 12.90 -0.59 -3.88
N ILE A 183 12.50 -1.81 -3.56
CA ILE A 183 11.08 -2.21 -3.49
C ILE A 183 10.52 -2.18 -2.05
N ALA A 184 11.26 -1.63 -1.08
CA ALA A 184 10.83 -1.57 0.31
C ALA A 184 9.65 -0.61 0.51
N SER A 185 8.70 -1.08 1.31
CA SER A 185 7.47 -0.41 1.69
C SER A 185 7.61 0.31 3.03
N VAL A 186 6.81 1.35 3.23
CA VAL A 186 6.56 1.90 4.57
C VAL A 186 5.19 1.40 5.03
N MET A 187 5.12 0.81 6.22
CA MET A 187 3.88 0.27 6.78
C MET A 187 3.24 1.28 7.72
N ASN A 188 1.92 1.43 7.65
CA ASN A 188 1.13 2.33 8.47
C ASN A 188 0.12 1.54 9.29
N ASP A 189 0.04 1.83 10.58
CA ASP A 189 -0.85 1.17 11.55
C ASP A 189 -0.92 -0.36 11.37
N ARG A 190 0.26 -0.99 11.26
CA ARG A 190 0.53 -2.42 11.11
C ARG A 190 0.11 -3.07 9.78
N TYR A 191 -1.00 -2.66 9.18
CA TYR A 191 -1.62 -3.42 8.06
C TYR A 191 -1.85 -2.61 6.79
N HIS A 192 -1.52 -1.33 6.78
CA HIS A 192 -1.58 -0.48 5.59
C HIS A 192 -0.17 -0.27 5.07
N ALA A 193 0.01 -0.12 3.76
CA ALA A 193 1.33 0.09 3.17
C ALA A 193 1.31 1.32 2.27
N PHE A 194 2.36 2.14 2.34
CA PHE A 194 2.90 2.82 1.18
C PHE A 194 3.75 1.80 0.43
N GLY A 195 3.07 1.04 -0.43
CA GLY A 195 3.58 -0.24 -0.92
C GLY A 195 4.54 -0.13 -2.11
N ARG A 196 4.55 0.99 -2.82
CA ARG A 196 5.30 1.13 -4.09
C ARG A 196 6.25 2.32 -4.03
N GLN A 197 7.14 2.41 -5.02
CA GLN A 197 8.09 3.52 -5.22
C GLN A 197 9.30 3.55 -4.27
N GLY A 198 9.46 2.59 -3.35
CA GLY A 198 10.70 2.45 -2.57
C GLY A 198 10.88 3.44 -1.43
N PHE A 199 9.80 4.03 -0.91
CA PHE A 199 9.89 4.94 0.24
C PHE A 199 10.42 4.27 1.51
N GLY A 200 10.28 2.94 1.65
CA GLY A 200 10.88 2.20 2.76
C GLY A 200 12.41 2.28 2.75
N ALA A 201 13.02 2.27 1.57
CA ALA A 201 14.46 2.44 1.43
C ALA A 201 14.91 3.87 1.76
N ILE A 202 14.07 4.88 1.44
CA ILE A 202 14.35 6.27 1.81
C ILE A 202 14.39 6.41 3.33
N TYR A 203 13.42 5.83 4.05
CA TYR A 203 13.43 5.79 5.52
C TYR A 203 14.74 5.17 6.04
N GLY A 204 15.14 4.01 5.51
CA GLY A 204 16.38 3.34 5.90
C GLY A 204 17.64 4.16 5.60
N SER A 205 17.72 4.81 4.43
CA SER A 205 18.85 5.66 4.04
C SER A 205 19.07 6.84 5.01
N LYS A 206 17.99 7.26 5.66
CA LYS A 206 17.96 8.35 6.63
C LYS A 206 18.06 7.90 8.10
N ASN A 207 18.25 6.59 8.34
CA ASN A 207 18.19 5.97 9.67
C ASN A 207 16.87 6.26 10.42
N LEU A 208 15.76 6.46 9.69
CA LEU A 208 14.44 6.72 10.26
C LEU A 208 13.67 5.40 10.37
N LYS A 209 13.50 4.88 11.59
CA LYS A 209 12.76 3.63 11.81
C LYS A 209 11.25 3.84 11.74
N ALA A 210 10.73 4.91 12.36
CA ALA A 210 9.32 5.24 12.30
C ALA A 210 9.03 6.72 12.59
N ILE A 211 7.86 7.16 12.15
CA ILE A 211 7.21 8.41 12.53
C ILE A 211 5.99 8.06 13.39
N VAL A 212 5.95 8.57 14.61
CA VAL A 212 4.86 8.40 15.58
C VAL A 212 4.19 9.75 15.77
N VAL A 213 2.88 9.82 15.54
CA VAL A 213 2.14 11.08 15.58
C VAL A 213 0.96 10.96 16.52
N SER A 214 0.82 11.92 17.44
CA SER A 214 -0.36 12.11 18.30
C SER A 214 -0.85 13.54 18.15
N GLY A 215 -2.16 13.71 18.11
CA GLY A 215 -2.78 15.02 18.12
C GLY A 215 -4.14 14.99 18.79
N THR A 216 -4.41 15.98 19.63
CA THR A 216 -5.67 16.13 20.38
C THR A 216 -6.54 17.28 19.87
N GLY A 217 -6.03 18.10 18.96
CA GLY A 217 -6.75 19.24 18.40
C GLY A 217 -7.89 18.86 17.45
N VAL A 218 -8.56 19.89 16.95
CA VAL A 218 -9.68 19.78 16.01
C VAL A 218 -9.28 20.37 14.67
N VAL A 219 -9.68 19.68 13.60
CA VAL A 219 -9.50 20.17 12.25
C VAL A 219 -10.60 21.19 11.92
N PRO A 220 -10.29 22.38 11.42
CA PRO A 220 -11.29 23.42 11.19
C PRO A 220 -12.24 23.03 10.05
N VAL A 221 -13.55 23.18 10.27
CA VAL A 221 -14.62 22.88 9.30
C VAL A 221 -15.55 24.08 9.22
N ALA A 222 -15.80 24.58 7.99
CA ALA A 222 -16.61 25.79 7.77
C ALA A 222 -18.07 25.61 8.23
N LYS A 223 -18.62 24.43 7.95
CA LYS A 223 -20.03 24.09 8.22
C LYS A 223 -20.15 22.69 8.82
N PRO A 224 -19.88 22.53 10.12
CA PRO A 224 -19.82 21.22 10.77
C PRO A 224 -21.12 20.41 10.67
N ASP A 225 -22.27 21.06 10.88
CA ASP A 225 -23.57 20.39 10.87
C ASP A 225 -23.99 19.93 9.46
N GLU A 226 -23.74 20.77 8.44
CA GLU A 226 -23.96 20.40 7.04
C GLU A 226 -23.07 19.20 6.65
N LEU A 227 -21.79 19.22 7.01
CA LEU A 227 -20.86 18.12 6.75
C LEU A 227 -21.34 16.82 7.41
N LYS A 228 -21.76 16.90 8.68
CA LYS A 228 -22.28 15.75 9.44
C LYS A 228 -23.53 15.17 8.80
N ALA A 229 -24.47 16.02 8.34
CA ALA A 229 -25.68 15.59 7.66
C ALA A 229 -25.37 14.86 6.34
N ILE A 230 -24.45 15.39 5.53
CA ILE A 230 -23.99 14.75 4.29
C ILE A 230 -23.34 13.39 4.59
N CYS A 231 -22.45 13.33 5.57
CA CYS A 231 -21.76 12.10 5.95
C CYS A 231 -22.74 11.03 6.45
N LYS A 232 -23.74 11.43 7.24
CA LYS A 232 -24.80 10.54 7.71
C LYS A 232 -25.60 9.99 6.54
N LYS A 233 -26.05 10.84 5.61
CA LYS A 233 -26.79 10.42 4.41
C LYS A 233 -26.03 9.36 3.62
N ILE A 234 -24.76 9.62 3.29
CA ILE A 234 -23.91 8.68 2.54
C ILE A 234 -23.74 7.37 3.33
N THR A 235 -23.44 7.46 4.62
CA THR A 235 -23.25 6.27 5.47
C THR A 235 -24.52 5.41 5.52
N ASP A 236 -25.69 6.02 5.64
CA ASP A 236 -26.97 5.33 5.70
C ASP A 236 -27.31 4.66 4.35
N GLU A 237 -26.98 5.30 3.22
CA GLU A 237 -27.08 4.68 1.89
C GLU A 237 -26.23 3.40 1.79
N TYR A 238 -24.96 3.46 2.21
CA TYR A 238 -24.09 2.28 2.22
C TYR A 238 -24.59 1.19 3.19
N LYS A 239 -25.05 1.56 4.39
CA LYS A 239 -25.61 0.61 5.36
C LYS A 239 -26.86 -0.08 4.82
N LYS A 240 -27.74 0.66 4.13
CA LYS A 240 -28.93 0.11 3.48
C LYS A 240 -28.56 -0.93 2.44
N ASP A 241 -27.60 -0.62 1.57
CA ASP A 241 -27.15 -1.51 0.49
C ASP A 241 -26.39 -2.75 0.99
N LEU A 242 -25.78 -2.66 2.18
CA LEU A 242 -25.08 -3.77 2.83
C LEU A 242 -25.97 -4.55 3.80
N GLY A 243 -27.19 -4.08 4.07
CA GLY A 243 -28.13 -4.66 5.02
C GLY A 243 -28.74 -6.00 4.58
N LEU A 244 -29.38 -6.70 5.52
CA LEU A 244 -29.95 -8.04 5.31
C LEU A 244 -30.97 -8.11 4.17
N VAL A 245 -31.80 -7.09 3.99
CA VAL A 245 -32.81 -7.03 2.92
C VAL A 245 -32.15 -6.98 1.54
N ALA A 246 -31.17 -6.09 1.35
CA ALA A 246 -30.38 -6.05 0.12
C ALA A 246 -29.61 -7.37 -0.11
N ARG A 247 -29.18 -8.05 0.98
CA ARG A 247 -28.54 -9.37 0.88
C ARG A 247 -29.47 -10.44 0.31
N PHE A 248 -30.74 -10.40 0.66
CA PHE A 248 -31.76 -11.32 0.14
C PHE A 248 -32.07 -11.04 -1.34
N PHE A 249 -32.33 -9.78 -1.70
CA PHE A 249 -32.63 -9.42 -3.10
C PHE A 249 -31.47 -9.70 -4.05
N ALA A 250 -30.22 -9.38 -3.67
CA ALA A 250 -29.06 -9.71 -4.50
C ALA A 250 -28.78 -11.22 -4.59
N TYR A 251 -29.24 -12.03 -3.63
CA TYR A 251 -29.19 -13.50 -3.75
C TYR A 251 -30.24 -14.00 -4.74
N MET A 252 -31.47 -13.47 -4.69
CA MET A 252 -32.54 -13.82 -5.63
C MET A 252 -32.25 -13.36 -7.06
N ALA A 253 -31.54 -12.23 -7.23
CA ALA A 253 -31.15 -11.68 -8.51
C ALA A 253 -29.90 -12.34 -9.13
N LYS A 254 -29.31 -13.36 -8.48
CA LYS A 254 -28.21 -14.12 -9.08
C LYS A 254 -28.67 -14.73 -10.41
N PRO A 255 -27.90 -14.59 -11.50
CA PRO A 255 -28.27 -15.18 -12.77
C PRO A 255 -28.38 -16.69 -12.60
N LYS A 256 -29.57 -17.22 -12.91
CA LYS A 256 -29.80 -18.67 -12.85
C LYS A 256 -29.27 -19.27 -14.15
N GLY A 257 -28.47 -20.34 -14.05
CA GLY A 257 -27.77 -20.92 -15.21
C GLY A 257 -28.70 -21.29 -16.38
N TRP A 258 -29.94 -21.67 -16.09
CA TRP A 258 -30.96 -21.99 -17.11
C TRP A 258 -31.47 -20.78 -17.91
N LEU A 259 -31.26 -19.55 -17.43
CA LEU A 259 -31.60 -18.30 -18.14
C LEU A 259 -30.48 -17.80 -19.08
N GLY A 260 -29.42 -18.59 -19.29
CA GLY A 260 -28.26 -18.23 -20.11
C GLY A 260 -28.61 -17.79 -21.54
N TRP A 261 -29.62 -18.40 -22.15
CA TRP A 261 -30.09 -18.04 -23.50
C TRP A 261 -30.69 -16.63 -23.55
N MET A 262 -31.45 -16.25 -22.51
CA MET A 262 -32.04 -14.92 -22.38
C MET A 262 -30.96 -13.85 -22.22
N TYR A 263 -29.95 -14.09 -21.38
CA TYR A 263 -28.82 -13.16 -21.21
C TYR A 263 -28.03 -12.96 -22.50
N ARG A 264 -27.76 -14.03 -23.27
CA ARG A 264 -27.10 -13.95 -24.59
C ARG A 264 -27.93 -13.16 -25.61
N MET A 265 -29.25 -13.33 -25.59
CA MET A 265 -30.16 -12.59 -26.45
C MET A 265 -30.19 -11.09 -26.10
N MET A 266 -30.23 -10.75 -24.80
CA MET A 266 -30.19 -9.37 -24.34
C MET A 266 -28.89 -8.67 -24.75
N ALA A 267 -27.74 -9.33 -24.58
CA ALA A 267 -26.44 -8.80 -24.99
C ALA A 267 -26.36 -8.57 -26.52
N ARG A 268 -26.85 -9.51 -27.34
CA ARG A 268 -26.92 -9.35 -28.81
C ARG A 268 -27.80 -8.18 -29.27
N ARG A 269 -28.79 -7.80 -28.46
CA ARG A 269 -29.65 -6.63 -28.69
C ARG A 269 -29.10 -5.32 -28.11
N GLY A 270 -27.83 -5.31 -27.69
CA GLY A 270 -27.18 -4.13 -27.14
C GLY A 270 -27.66 -3.75 -25.73
N MET A 271 -28.51 -4.56 -25.09
CA MET A 271 -28.97 -4.31 -23.72
C MET A 271 -27.88 -4.70 -22.73
N LYS A 272 -27.22 -3.69 -22.15
CA LYS A 272 -26.25 -3.86 -21.08
C LYS A 272 -26.98 -4.06 -19.76
N LEU A 273 -26.90 -5.26 -19.19
CA LEU A 273 -27.35 -5.50 -17.82
C LEU A 273 -26.40 -4.78 -16.87
N GLN A 274 -26.74 -3.55 -16.49
CA GLN A 274 -26.00 -2.85 -15.45
C GLN A 274 -26.25 -3.56 -14.12
N SER A 275 -25.18 -4.05 -13.49
CA SER A 275 -25.28 -4.60 -12.14
C SER A 275 -25.79 -3.49 -11.21
N PRO A 276 -26.87 -3.72 -10.44
CA PRO A 276 -27.39 -2.72 -9.53
C PRO A 276 -26.28 -2.22 -8.60
N VAL A 277 -26.20 -0.89 -8.38
CA VAL A 277 -25.16 -0.27 -7.54
C VAL A 277 -25.05 -0.96 -6.17
N ALA A 278 -26.18 -1.33 -5.55
CA ALA A 278 -26.22 -2.07 -4.29
C ALA A 278 -25.55 -3.46 -4.39
N ALA A 279 -25.75 -4.18 -5.50
CA ALA A 279 -25.13 -5.47 -5.73
C ALA A 279 -23.60 -5.34 -5.88
N MET A 280 -23.13 -4.30 -6.59
CA MET A 280 -21.70 -4.01 -6.69
C MET A 280 -21.10 -3.60 -5.35
N ARG A 281 -21.73 -2.67 -4.61
CA ARG A 281 -21.29 -2.27 -3.25
C ARG A 281 -21.15 -3.49 -2.33
N ARG A 282 -22.08 -4.44 -2.42
CA ARG A 282 -22.01 -5.70 -1.67
C ARG A 282 -20.83 -6.57 -2.11
N LEU A 283 -20.63 -6.75 -3.42
CA LEU A 283 -19.51 -7.52 -3.96
C LEU A 283 -18.17 -6.96 -3.45
N TRP A 284 -17.96 -5.65 -3.57
CA TRP A 284 -16.75 -4.96 -3.10
C TRP A 284 -16.59 -5.00 -1.57
N SER A 285 -17.68 -4.91 -0.82
CA SER A 285 -17.65 -5.07 0.65
C SER A 285 -17.25 -6.48 1.07
N GLN A 286 -17.78 -7.50 0.38
CA GLN A 286 -17.50 -8.90 0.71
C GLN A 286 -16.10 -9.31 0.24
N ARG A 287 -15.72 -8.93 -0.98
CA ARG A 287 -14.54 -9.46 -1.66
C ARG A 287 -13.41 -8.45 -1.88
N GLY A 288 -13.64 -7.17 -1.60
CA GLY A 288 -12.67 -6.14 -1.96
C GLY A 288 -12.22 -6.25 -3.42
N THR A 289 -10.95 -6.00 -3.67
CA THR A 289 -10.36 -6.08 -5.01
C THR A 289 -10.29 -7.50 -5.55
N THR A 290 -10.24 -8.50 -4.67
CA THR A 290 -10.08 -9.91 -5.10
C THR A 290 -11.30 -10.48 -5.80
N ALA A 291 -12.40 -9.71 -5.93
CA ALA A 291 -13.56 -10.08 -6.74
C ALA A 291 -13.21 -10.26 -8.23
N ALA A 292 -12.14 -9.60 -8.69
CA ALA A 292 -11.75 -9.57 -10.09
C ALA A 292 -10.79 -10.70 -10.50
N VAL A 293 -10.09 -11.35 -9.55
CA VAL A 293 -8.93 -12.25 -9.81
C VAL A 293 -9.17 -13.22 -10.97
N ALA A 294 -10.14 -14.13 -10.83
CA ALA A 294 -10.33 -15.20 -11.80
C ALA A 294 -10.79 -14.69 -13.17
N LEU A 295 -11.59 -13.63 -13.20
CA LEU A 295 -12.07 -13.02 -14.44
C LEU A 295 -10.97 -12.25 -15.16
N SER A 296 -10.14 -11.51 -14.42
CA SER A 296 -9.00 -10.78 -14.99
C SER A 296 -7.98 -11.73 -15.62
N ILE A 297 -7.72 -12.88 -14.99
CA ILE A 297 -6.88 -13.93 -15.59
C ILE A 297 -7.47 -14.41 -16.92
N GLU A 298 -8.75 -14.79 -16.93
CA GLU A 298 -9.41 -15.33 -18.12
C GLU A 298 -9.44 -14.33 -19.29
N ASN A 299 -9.66 -13.04 -18.99
CA ASN A 299 -9.75 -11.99 -20.00
C ASN A 299 -8.40 -11.43 -20.45
N GLY A 300 -7.28 -11.85 -19.84
CA GLY A 300 -5.94 -11.34 -20.16
C GLY A 300 -5.59 -9.99 -19.51
N ASP A 301 -6.35 -9.55 -18.50
CA ASP A 301 -6.10 -8.34 -17.72
C ASP A 301 -5.21 -8.58 -16.49
N ALA A 302 -4.68 -9.81 -16.32
CA ALA A 302 -3.77 -10.18 -15.24
C ALA A 302 -2.48 -10.78 -15.80
N PRO A 303 -1.34 -10.58 -15.11
CA PRO A 303 -0.06 -11.14 -15.55
C PRO A 303 -0.07 -12.69 -15.50
N ILE A 304 0.41 -13.31 -16.58
CA ILE A 304 0.62 -14.77 -16.70
C ILE A 304 2.01 -15.01 -17.27
N LYS A 305 2.83 -15.81 -16.57
CA LYS A 305 4.21 -16.14 -16.97
C LYS A 305 5.02 -14.91 -17.40
N ASN A 306 5.20 -13.92 -16.52
CA ASN A 306 5.93 -12.69 -16.82
C ASN A 306 5.35 -11.95 -18.05
N TRP A 307 4.02 -11.79 -18.09
CA TRP A 307 3.25 -11.16 -19.18
C TRP A 307 3.31 -11.84 -20.57
N ARG A 308 3.97 -12.99 -20.73
CA ARG A 308 4.04 -13.70 -22.02
C ARG A 308 2.94 -14.76 -22.23
N GLY A 309 2.23 -15.13 -21.17
CA GLY A 309 1.22 -16.19 -21.19
C GLY A 309 -0.19 -15.69 -21.50
N VAL A 310 -1.10 -16.64 -21.73
CA VAL A 310 -2.52 -16.43 -22.01
C VAL A 310 -3.35 -17.16 -20.95
N GLY A 311 -4.13 -16.42 -20.15
CA GLY A 311 -4.84 -17.00 -19.01
C GLY A 311 -5.66 -18.24 -19.33
N SER A 312 -6.40 -18.25 -20.44
CA SER A 312 -7.22 -19.40 -20.87
C SER A 312 -6.43 -20.65 -21.28
N LYS A 313 -5.12 -20.55 -21.50
CA LYS A 313 -4.23 -21.67 -21.85
C LYS A 313 -3.40 -22.14 -20.67
N GLU A 314 -2.60 -21.25 -20.07
CA GLU A 314 -1.66 -21.63 -19.01
C GLU A 314 -2.28 -21.60 -17.60
N PHE A 315 -3.35 -20.84 -17.39
CA PHE A 315 -4.02 -20.72 -16.10
C PHE A 315 -5.57 -20.71 -16.21
N PRO A 316 -6.17 -21.69 -16.90
CA PRO A 316 -7.58 -21.63 -17.30
C PRO A 316 -8.52 -21.54 -16.09
N LEU A 317 -9.62 -20.81 -16.28
CA LEU A 317 -10.62 -20.58 -15.25
C LEU A 317 -11.11 -21.87 -14.57
N SER A 318 -11.38 -22.92 -15.36
CA SER A 318 -12.03 -24.15 -14.90
C SER A 318 -11.18 -25.01 -13.97
N SER A 319 -9.86 -25.01 -14.14
CA SER A 319 -8.96 -25.89 -13.38
C SER A 319 -7.98 -25.16 -12.46
N ARG A 320 -7.67 -23.88 -12.73
CA ARG A 320 -6.67 -23.12 -11.95
C ARG A 320 -7.20 -21.77 -11.46
N GLY A 321 -7.70 -20.92 -12.37
CA GLY A 321 -8.16 -19.55 -12.04
C GLY A 321 -9.13 -19.48 -10.85
N MET A 322 -10.11 -20.38 -10.80
CA MET A 322 -11.10 -20.41 -9.72
C MET A 322 -10.57 -20.91 -8.36
N LYS A 323 -9.38 -21.53 -8.30
CA LYS A 323 -8.72 -21.96 -7.05
C LYS A 323 -8.11 -20.79 -6.27
N ILE A 324 -7.75 -19.72 -6.96
CA ILE A 324 -7.19 -18.50 -6.34
C ILE A 324 -8.17 -17.32 -6.37
N ASP A 325 -9.41 -17.53 -6.83
CA ASP A 325 -10.46 -16.50 -6.78
C ASP A 325 -10.66 -15.96 -5.36
N GLY A 326 -11.13 -14.71 -5.25
CA GLY A 326 -11.44 -14.06 -3.99
C GLY A 326 -12.32 -14.88 -3.04
N LYS A 327 -13.23 -15.71 -3.57
CA LYS A 327 -14.07 -16.60 -2.76
C LYS A 327 -13.28 -17.62 -1.94
N VAL A 328 -12.07 -17.98 -2.38
CA VAL A 328 -11.26 -19.01 -1.75
C VAL A 328 -10.53 -18.42 -0.56
N VAL A 329 -9.85 -17.27 -0.75
CA VAL A 329 -9.19 -16.56 0.37
C VAL A 329 -10.20 -16.07 1.42
N ASP A 330 -11.44 -15.75 1.01
CA ASP A 330 -12.51 -15.34 1.92
C ASP A 330 -12.81 -16.38 3.01
N LYS A 331 -12.59 -17.68 2.75
CA LYS A 331 -12.81 -18.76 3.72
C LYS A 331 -11.89 -18.67 4.93
N TYR A 332 -10.74 -18.03 4.77
CA TYR A 332 -9.75 -17.87 5.84
C TYR A 332 -9.97 -16.59 6.65
N ILE A 333 -10.92 -15.71 6.27
CA ILE A 333 -11.17 -14.45 6.97
C ILE A 333 -11.69 -14.75 8.38
N SER A 334 -10.90 -14.37 9.37
CA SER A 334 -11.28 -14.43 10.79
C SER A 334 -11.90 -13.13 11.29
N LYS A 335 -11.55 -12.00 10.66
CA LYS A 335 -12.03 -10.67 11.04
C LYS A 335 -12.12 -9.76 9.83
N LYS A 336 -13.22 -9.03 9.68
CA LYS A 336 -13.36 -7.96 8.68
C LYS A 336 -12.78 -6.65 9.19
N LEU A 337 -12.21 -5.87 8.28
CA LEU A 337 -11.57 -4.59 8.55
C LEU A 337 -12.06 -3.53 7.56
N SER A 338 -12.03 -2.27 7.99
CA SER A 338 -12.19 -1.09 7.13
C SER A 338 -11.06 -0.10 7.41
N CYS A 339 -10.77 0.77 6.43
CA CYS A 339 -9.94 1.95 6.68
C CYS A 339 -10.70 2.93 7.61
N GLY A 340 -10.00 3.95 8.11
CA GLY A 340 -10.62 5.03 8.91
C GLY A 340 -11.85 5.62 8.23
N ASP A 341 -12.92 5.76 9.01
CA ASP A 341 -14.22 6.35 8.61
C ASP A 341 -14.90 5.69 7.39
N CYS A 342 -14.42 4.53 6.95
CA CYS A 342 -14.98 3.84 5.79
C CYS A 342 -16.15 2.91 6.19
N PRO A 343 -17.37 3.10 5.64
CA PRO A 343 -18.50 2.21 5.90
C PRO A 343 -18.42 0.88 5.14
N MET A 344 -17.41 0.70 4.28
CA MET A 344 -17.21 -0.49 3.45
C MET A 344 -16.03 -1.35 3.95
N PRO A 345 -16.29 -2.48 4.63
CA PRO A 345 -15.24 -3.35 5.15
C PRO A 345 -14.69 -4.31 4.07
N CYS A 346 -14.05 -3.78 3.03
CA CYS A 346 -13.45 -4.58 1.96
C CYS A 346 -12.26 -5.44 2.44
N LYS A 347 -11.64 -5.04 3.55
CA LYS A 347 -10.44 -5.63 4.13
C LYS A 347 -10.78 -6.73 5.14
N GLY A 348 -9.78 -7.51 5.54
CA GLY A 348 -9.87 -8.51 6.60
C GLY A 348 -8.53 -9.04 7.06
N ILE A 349 -8.54 -9.81 8.15
CA ILE A 349 -7.44 -10.63 8.65
C ILE A 349 -7.76 -12.09 8.35
N VAL A 350 -6.81 -12.81 7.75
CA VAL A 350 -6.92 -14.23 7.41
C VAL A 350 -6.08 -15.09 8.33
N LYS A 351 -6.54 -16.33 8.55
CA LYS A 351 -5.84 -17.36 9.31
C LYS A 351 -5.70 -18.62 8.46
N VAL A 352 -4.48 -19.03 8.16
CA VAL A 352 -4.18 -20.24 7.37
C VAL A 352 -3.46 -21.22 8.29
N LYS A 353 -4.23 -22.13 8.91
CA LYS A 353 -3.72 -23.04 9.95
C LYS A 353 -2.60 -23.94 9.45
N ALA A 354 -2.72 -24.48 8.24
CA ALA A 354 -1.73 -25.39 7.64
C ALA A 354 -0.35 -24.72 7.44
N ARG A 355 -0.30 -23.38 7.40
CA ARG A 355 0.92 -22.59 7.25
C ARG A 355 1.31 -21.84 8.54
N GLY A 356 0.62 -22.09 9.66
CA GLY A 356 0.86 -21.39 10.92
C GLY A 356 0.51 -19.88 10.91
N LEU A 357 -0.22 -19.41 9.90
CA LEU A 357 -0.52 -17.99 9.72
C LEU A 357 -1.75 -17.60 10.54
N THR A 358 -1.61 -16.63 11.44
CA THR A 358 -2.67 -16.26 12.41
C THR A 358 -3.10 -14.79 12.39
N ASP A 359 -2.28 -13.89 11.82
CA ASP A 359 -2.55 -12.45 11.78
C ASP A 359 -2.09 -11.84 10.45
N VAL A 360 -2.60 -12.36 9.33
CA VAL A 360 -2.21 -11.87 8.01
C VAL A 360 -3.30 -10.95 7.46
N ARG A 361 -2.90 -9.77 6.97
CA ARG A 361 -3.81 -8.95 6.18
C ARG A 361 -4.27 -9.77 4.97
N ARG A 362 -5.58 -9.85 4.72
CA ARG A 362 -6.10 -10.52 3.52
C ARG A 362 -5.41 -9.93 2.27
N PRO A 363 -4.77 -10.76 1.42
CA PRO A 363 -4.18 -10.33 0.16
C PRO A 363 -5.15 -9.54 -0.71
N ASP A 364 -4.64 -8.51 -1.35
CA ASP A 364 -5.37 -7.74 -2.36
C ASP A 364 -5.20 -8.40 -3.75
N TYR A 365 -5.98 -7.98 -4.74
CA TYR A 365 -6.00 -8.54 -6.10
C TYR A 365 -4.60 -8.72 -6.69
N GLU A 366 -3.80 -7.66 -6.62
CA GLU A 366 -2.47 -7.54 -7.23
C GLU A 366 -1.51 -8.58 -6.65
N THR A 367 -1.60 -8.84 -5.35
CA THR A 367 -0.81 -9.89 -4.68
C THR A 367 -1.23 -11.28 -5.15
N ILE A 368 -2.53 -11.53 -5.29
CA ILE A 368 -3.03 -12.86 -5.69
C ILE A 368 -2.65 -13.18 -7.14
N VAL A 369 -2.81 -12.22 -8.05
CA VAL A 369 -2.43 -12.45 -9.46
C VAL A 369 -0.90 -12.52 -9.62
N GLY A 370 -0.16 -11.68 -8.89
CA GLY A 370 1.30 -11.65 -8.92
C GLY A 370 1.95 -12.93 -8.40
N PHE A 371 1.62 -13.37 -7.18
CA PHE A 371 2.20 -14.61 -6.63
C PHE A 371 1.49 -15.89 -7.12
N GLY A 372 0.34 -15.74 -7.77
CA GLY A 372 -0.44 -16.85 -8.28
C GLY A 372 -0.24 -17.04 -9.79
N ALA A 373 -1.20 -16.52 -10.55
CA ALA A 373 -1.28 -16.62 -12.00
C ALA A 373 0.04 -16.27 -12.73
N ASN A 374 0.72 -15.18 -12.34
CA ASN A 374 1.96 -14.75 -12.98
C ASN A 374 3.10 -15.78 -12.79
N LEU A 375 3.14 -16.45 -11.64
CA LEU A 375 4.12 -17.52 -11.32
C LEU A 375 3.61 -18.92 -11.67
N LEU A 376 2.42 -19.05 -12.27
CA LEU A 376 1.71 -20.33 -12.43
C LEU A 376 1.52 -21.10 -11.12
N ASN A 377 1.27 -20.41 -10.02
CA ASN A 377 0.96 -20.99 -8.71
C ASN A 377 -0.55 -20.88 -8.44
N ASP A 378 -1.23 -22.01 -8.24
CA ASP A 378 -2.66 -22.08 -7.91
C ASP A 378 -2.95 -22.45 -6.45
N ASP A 379 -1.93 -22.37 -5.58
CA ASP A 379 -2.06 -22.55 -4.14
C ASP A 379 -2.26 -21.19 -3.42
N ILE A 380 -3.52 -20.93 -3.03
CA ILE A 380 -3.90 -19.71 -2.32
C ILE A 380 -3.28 -19.58 -0.92
N GLU A 381 -2.93 -20.69 -0.27
CA GLU A 381 -2.29 -20.69 1.05
C GLU A 381 -0.83 -20.25 0.93
N LEU A 382 -0.12 -20.73 -0.11
CA LEU A 382 1.23 -20.28 -0.45
C LEU A 382 1.27 -18.82 -0.90
N ILE A 383 0.31 -18.39 -1.74
CA ILE A 383 0.15 -16.98 -2.11
C ILE A 383 -0.04 -16.12 -0.86
N THR A 384 -0.86 -16.59 0.09
CA THR A 384 -1.09 -15.88 1.35
C THR A 384 0.18 -15.84 2.22
N ALA A 385 1.00 -16.88 2.21
CA ALA A 385 2.30 -16.90 2.89
C ALA A 385 3.30 -15.90 2.28
N CYS A 386 3.35 -15.80 0.94
CA CYS A 386 4.17 -14.79 0.26
C CYS A 386 3.72 -13.37 0.64
N HIS A 387 2.40 -13.15 0.71
CA HIS A 387 1.84 -11.89 1.17
C HIS A 387 2.20 -11.55 2.63
N ASP A 388 2.16 -12.54 3.53
CA ASP A 388 2.58 -12.37 4.92
C ASP A 388 4.05 -11.95 5.00
N ALA A 389 4.93 -12.65 4.28
CA ALA A 389 6.35 -12.31 4.18
C ALA A 389 6.54 -10.87 3.69
N CYS A 390 5.81 -10.44 2.66
CA CYS A 390 5.86 -9.07 2.16
C CYS A 390 5.49 -8.05 3.24
N ASN A 391 4.41 -8.28 3.98
CA ASN A 391 3.94 -7.37 5.04
C ASN A 391 4.90 -7.33 6.23
N ARG A 392 5.45 -8.48 6.66
CA ARG A 392 6.33 -8.58 7.83
C ARG A 392 7.69 -7.96 7.58
N LEU A 393 8.23 -8.14 6.37
CA LEU A 393 9.54 -7.63 5.98
C LEU A 393 9.48 -6.20 5.43
N GLY A 394 8.29 -5.76 5.01
CA GLY A 394 8.05 -4.42 4.47
C GLY A 394 8.53 -4.29 3.02
N ILE A 395 8.07 -5.14 2.12
CA ILE A 395 8.36 -5.08 0.67
C ILE A 395 7.08 -5.01 -0.17
N ASP A 396 7.20 -4.46 -1.38
CA ASP A 396 6.12 -4.40 -2.37
C ASP A 396 5.81 -5.81 -2.91
N ALA A 397 4.58 -6.29 -2.69
CA ALA A 397 4.15 -7.58 -3.24
C ALA A 397 4.14 -7.61 -4.77
N VAL A 398 3.83 -6.49 -5.43
CA VAL A 398 3.82 -6.40 -6.90
C VAL A 398 5.23 -6.54 -7.43
N SER A 399 6.12 -5.64 -7.03
CA SER A 399 7.50 -5.64 -7.52
C SER A 399 8.24 -6.94 -7.14
N SER A 400 7.95 -7.52 -5.97
CA SER A 400 8.51 -8.82 -5.57
C SER A 400 8.07 -9.94 -6.51
N SER A 401 6.75 -10.13 -6.69
CA SER A 401 6.23 -11.21 -7.53
C SER A 401 6.60 -11.06 -9.01
N MET A 402 6.67 -9.83 -9.52
CA MET A 402 7.14 -9.53 -10.87
C MET A 402 8.63 -9.84 -11.06
N THR A 403 9.46 -9.52 -10.06
CA THR A 403 10.88 -9.90 -10.07
C THR A 403 11.04 -11.43 -10.06
N LEU A 404 10.23 -12.15 -9.28
CA LEU A 404 10.25 -13.62 -9.27
C LEU A 404 9.78 -14.24 -10.59
N ALA A 405 8.84 -13.62 -11.30
CA ALA A 405 8.41 -14.11 -12.61
C ALA A 405 9.54 -13.97 -13.65
N TRP A 406 10.29 -12.87 -13.59
CA TRP A 406 11.52 -12.72 -14.38
C TRP A 406 12.58 -13.76 -14.01
N VAL A 407 12.75 -14.09 -12.72
CA VAL A 407 13.64 -15.17 -12.27
C VAL A 407 13.23 -16.51 -12.88
N CYS A 408 11.94 -16.87 -12.84
CA CYS A 408 11.44 -18.11 -13.47
C CYS A 408 11.78 -18.16 -14.97
N GLU A 409 11.57 -17.05 -15.68
CA GLU A 409 11.88 -16.99 -17.11
C GLU A 409 13.38 -17.07 -17.40
N ALA A 410 14.21 -16.41 -16.59
CA ALA A 410 15.67 -16.49 -16.70
C ALA A 410 16.19 -17.90 -16.42
N MET A 411 15.62 -18.63 -15.45
CA MET A 411 15.95 -20.03 -15.19
C MET A 411 15.50 -20.95 -16.33
N GLU A 412 14.28 -20.77 -16.85
CA GLU A 412 13.77 -21.53 -18.02
C GLU A 412 14.65 -21.34 -19.26
N LYS A 413 15.24 -20.15 -19.44
CA LYS A 413 16.17 -19.83 -20.54
C LYS A 413 17.62 -20.24 -20.25
N GLY A 414 17.92 -20.79 -19.08
CA GLY A 414 19.29 -21.17 -18.67
C GLY A 414 20.22 -19.98 -18.41
N LEU A 415 19.66 -18.79 -18.15
CA LEU A 415 20.40 -17.56 -17.83
C LEU A 415 20.72 -17.45 -16.34
N LEU A 416 19.91 -18.10 -15.49
CA LEU A 416 20.11 -18.28 -14.06
C LEU A 416 20.10 -19.77 -13.71
N THR A 417 20.81 -20.11 -12.64
CA THR A 417 20.80 -21.43 -12.03
C THR A 417 20.43 -21.34 -10.56
N ALA A 418 20.06 -22.45 -9.94
CA ALA A 418 19.83 -22.50 -8.49
C ALA A 418 21.03 -21.99 -7.68
N LYS A 419 22.27 -22.18 -8.18
CA LYS A 419 23.50 -21.68 -7.53
C LYS A 419 23.51 -20.15 -7.40
N ASP A 420 22.99 -19.43 -8.39
CA ASP A 420 22.88 -17.97 -8.39
C ASP A 420 21.80 -17.46 -7.40
N LEU A 421 20.94 -18.38 -6.97
CA LEU A 421 19.81 -18.15 -6.07
C LEU A 421 20.00 -18.84 -4.71
N ASP A 422 21.25 -18.94 -4.23
CA ASP A 422 21.62 -19.57 -2.96
C ASP A 422 21.15 -21.03 -2.82
N GLY A 423 21.08 -21.77 -3.93
CA GLY A 423 20.62 -23.16 -3.99
C GLY A 423 19.12 -23.33 -4.23
N ILE A 424 18.35 -22.25 -4.38
CA ILE A 424 16.90 -22.31 -4.57
C ILE A 424 16.57 -22.57 -6.05
N ASP A 425 15.91 -23.69 -6.34
CA ASP A 425 15.44 -24.02 -7.69
C ASP A 425 14.06 -23.41 -7.96
N MET A 426 14.07 -22.17 -8.46
CA MET A 426 12.84 -21.43 -8.79
C MET A 426 12.33 -21.81 -10.18
N GLN A 427 11.14 -22.40 -10.22
CA GLN A 427 10.47 -22.82 -11.46
C GLN A 427 9.04 -22.31 -11.50
N TRP A 428 8.46 -22.26 -12.70
CA TRP A 428 7.03 -21.99 -12.86
C TRP A 428 6.19 -22.98 -12.04
N GLY A 429 5.31 -22.46 -11.19
CA GLY A 429 4.43 -23.22 -10.30
C GLY A 429 5.06 -23.65 -8.98
N ASN A 430 6.34 -23.39 -8.75
CA ASN A 430 6.98 -23.69 -7.46
C ASN A 430 6.71 -22.57 -6.43
N GLY A 431 5.57 -22.63 -5.76
CA GLY A 431 5.18 -21.65 -4.75
C GLY A 431 6.05 -21.65 -3.48
N GLU A 432 6.70 -22.77 -3.14
CA GLU A 432 7.61 -22.83 -1.98
C GLU A 432 8.91 -22.08 -2.26
N ALA A 433 9.52 -22.27 -3.43
CA ALA A 433 10.68 -21.49 -3.87
C ALA A 433 10.33 -19.99 -3.96
N ALA A 434 9.11 -19.66 -4.40
CA ALA A 434 8.63 -18.27 -4.42
C ALA A 434 8.60 -17.65 -3.02
N LEU A 435 8.10 -18.39 -2.03
CA LEU A 435 8.07 -17.94 -0.63
C LEU A 435 9.48 -17.76 -0.07
N GLU A 436 10.37 -18.72 -0.30
CA GLU A 436 11.75 -18.66 0.18
C GLU A 436 12.51 -17.46 -0.40
N LEU A 437 12.40 -17.23 -1.71
CA LEU A 437 12.99 -16.06 -2.36
C LEU A 437 12.34 -14.75 -1.90
N THR A 438 11.03 -14.73 -1.64
CA THR A 438 10.36 -13.54 -1.08
C THR A 438 10.95 -13.17 0.29
N ILE A 439 11.25 -14.17 1.13
CA ILE A 439 11.89 -13.96 2.44
C ILE A 439 13.33 -13.46 2.27
N LYS A 440 14.12 -14.05 1.35
CA LYS A 440 15.47 -13.57 1.04
C LYS A 440 15.46 -12.13 0.53
N ILE A 441 14.56 -11.81 -0.40
CA ILE A 441 14.32 -10.46 -0.90
C ILE A 441 14.04 -9.53 0.28
N GLY A 442 13.03 -9.79 1.10
CA GLY A 442 12.66 -8.87 2.18
C GLY A 442 13.68 -8.75 3.31
N THR A 443 14.59 -9.71 3.46
CA THR A 443 15.70 -9.62 4.42
C THR A 443 16.98 -9.04 3.82
N GLY A 444 17.05 -8.89 2.49
CA GLY A 444 18.26 -8.47 1.77
C GLY A 444 19.43 -9.44 1.90
N LYS A 445 19.17 -10.72 2.22
CA LYS A 445 20.22 -11.73 2.43
C LYS A 445 20.47 -12.55 1.18
N GLY A 446 21.75 -12.83 0.90
CA GLY A 446 22.17 -13.64 -0.26
C GLY A 446 21.65 -13.06 -1.58
N CYS A 447 21.00 -13.88 -2.40
CA CYS A 447 20.43 -13.43 -3.67
C CYS A 447 19.36 -12.34 -3.51
N GLY A 448 18.73 -12.25 -2.33
CA GLY A 448 17.77 -11.20 -2.00
C GLY A 448 18.34 -9.78 -2.04
N ALA A 449 19.65 -9.62 -1.82
CA ALA A 449 20.31 -8.31 -1.83
C ALA A 449 20.25 -7.63 -3.20
N TRP A 450 20.34 -8.39 -4.30
CA TRP A 450 20.26 -7.86 -5.65
C TRP A 450 18.83 -7.93 -6.21
N LEU A 451 18.07 -8.99 -5.90
CA LEU A 451 16.66 -9.12 -6.30
C LEU A 451 15.76 -8.05 -5.67
N GLY A 452 16.03 -7.61 -4.43
CA GLY A 452 15.27 -6.56 -3.75
C GLY A 452 15.40 -5.15 -4.36
N ASN A 453 16.12 -5.00 -5.47
CA ASN A 453 16.25 -3.73 -6.18
C ASN A 453 15.30 -3.57 -7.38
N GLY A 454 14.39 -4.53 -7.59
CA GLY A 454 13.43 -4.56 -8.69
C GLY A 454 14.02 -5.18 -9.96
N VAL A 455 13.14 -5.57 -10.88
CA VAL A 455 13.49 -6.39 -12.06
C VAL A 455 14.51 -5.72 -12.96
N LYS A 456 14.44 -4.39 -13.12
CA LYS A 456 15.40 -3.62 -13.93
C LYS A 456 16.83 -3.81 -13.41
N ARG A 457 17.02 -3.60 -12.10
CA ARG A 457 18.35 -3.67 -11.48
C ARG A 457 18.80 -5.10 -11.27
N ALA A 458 17.86 -6.03 -11.07
CA ALA A 458 18.17 -7.45 -11.03
C ALA A 458 18.73 -7.94 -12.38
N ALA A 459 18.12 -7.54 -13.49
CA ALA A 459 18.63 -7.84 -14.83
C ALA A 459 19.98 -7.17 -15.13
N GLU A 460 20.16 -5.90 -14.72
CA GLU A 460 21.44 -5.19 -14.81
C GLU A 460 22.54 -5.90 -14.00
N HIS A 461 22.21 -6.36 -12.78
CA HIS A 461 23.14 -7.10 -11.93
C HIS A 461 23.58 -8.43 -12.56
N LEU A 462 22.62 -9.16 -13.14
CA LEU A 462 22.92 -10.40 -13.86
C LEU A 462 23.68 -10.15 -15.17
N GLY A 463 23.55 -8.96 -15.76
CA GLY A 463 24.08 -8.63 -17.08
C GLY A 463 23.35 -9.34 -18.24
N LYS A 464 22.19 -9.95 -17.96
CA LYS A 464 21.39 -10.74 -18.89
C LYS A 464 19.90 -10.60 -18.58
N GLY A 465 19.05 -10.90 -19.56
CA GLY A 465 17.60 -10.97 -19.38
C GLY A 465 16.89 -9.62 -19.29
N SER A 466 17.56 -8.53 -19.68
CA SER A 466 16.93 -7.20 -19.76
C SER A 466 15.81 -7.14 -20.80
N GLU A 467 15.87 -7.98 -21.83
CA GLU A 467 14.90 -8.04 -22.93
C GLU A 467 13.52 -8.58 -22.51
N PHE A 468 13.44 -9.28 -21.37
CA PHE A 468 12.19 -9.76 -20.77
C PHE A 468 12.00 -9.24 -19.34
N ALA A 469 12.75 -8.20 -18.93
CA ALA A 469 12.52 -7.49 -17.68
C ALA A 469 11.33 -6.53 -17.83
N VAL A 470 10.14 -6.95 -17.39
CA VAL A 470 8.90 -6.17 -17.60
C VAL A 470 8.80 -5.01 -16.61
N HIS A 471 9.11 -3.80 -17.08
CA HIS A 471 8.99 -2.57 -16.29
C HIS A 471 8.77 -1.32 -17.15
N VAL A 472 8.30 -0.23 -16.54
CA VAL A 472 8.30 1.12 -17.11
C VAL A 472 9.11 2.03 -16.20
N HIS A 473 10.20 2.61 -16.72
CA HIS A 473 11.16 3.41 -15.93
C HIS A 473 11.68 2.71 -14.64
N GLY A 474 11.72 1.37 -14.63
CA GLY A 474 12.12 0.57 -13.48
C GLY A 474 11.00 0.18 -12.53
N GLY A 475 9.78 0.70 -12.67
CA GLY A 475 8.62 0.25 -11.92
C GLY A 475 7.89 -0.88 -12.64
N GLU A 476 7.60 -1.96 -11.91
CA GLU A 476 6.91 -3.13 -12.42
C GLU A 476 5.41 -2.86 -12.62
N PRO A 477 4.75 -3.36 -13.67
CA PRO A 477 3.29 -3.26 -13.79
C PRO A 477 2.60 -4.12 -12.72
N ALA A 478 1.43 -3.68 -12.25
CA ALA A 478 0.59 -4.37 -11.28
C ALA A 478 -0.51 -5.19 -11.96
#